data_AF-R7J6K4-F1
#
_entry.id   AF-R7J6K4-F1
#
_cell.length_a   1.000
_cell.length_b   1.000
_cell.length_c   1.000
_cell.angle_alpha   90.00
_cell.angle_beta   90.00
_cell.angle_gamma   90.00
#
_symmetry.space_group_name_H-M   'P 1'
#
loop_
_entity.id
_entity.type
_entity.pdbx_description
1 polymer ?
#
loop_
_entity_poly.entity_id
_entity_poly.type
_entity_poly.pdbx_seq_one_letter_code
_entity_poly.pdbx_strand_id
1 'polypeptide(L)' 'MFEIDKEKCIHCGLCVKDCSPKALQFNDEKIPVIDEKKML' A
#
# COMPACT_ATOMS: atom_id res chain seq x y z
N MET A 1 6.45 -10.47 3.45
CA MET A 1 5.12 -10.49 2.81
C MET A 1 4.30 -9.41 3.49
N PHE A 2 3.95 -8.35 2.75
CA PHE A 2 3.10 -7.27 3.26
C PHE A 2 1.72 -7.47 2.65
N GLU A 3 0.68 -7.46 3.48
CA GLU A 3 -0.70 -7.70 3.06
C GLU A 3 -1.62 -6.76 3.86
N ILE A 4 -2.57 -6.13 3.16
CA ILE A 4 -3.59 -5.26 3.77
C ILE A 4 -4.84 -6.09 3.99
N ASP A 5 -5.31 -6.17 5.24
CA ASP A 5 -6.65 -6.63 5.55
C ASP A 5 -7.67 -5.59 5.07
N LYS A 6 -8.39 -5.91 3.99
CA LYS A 6 -9.35 -5.00 3.35
C LYS A 6 -10.53 -4.67 4.25
N GLU A 7 -10.93 -5.57 5.15
CA GLU A 7 -12.07 -5.34 6.05
C GLU A 7 -11.71 -4.36 7.16
N LYS A 8 -10.44 -4.31 7.56
CA LYS A 8 -9.93 -3.38 8.59
C LYS A 8 -9.36 -2.08 8.01
N CYS A 9 -9.11 -2.01 6.71
CA CYS A 9 -8.50 -0.86 6.08
C CYS A 9 -9.47 0.34 6.07
N ILE A 10 -9.09 1.41 6.77
CA ILE A 10 -9.87 2.67 6.80
C ILE A 10 -9.39 3.70 5.76
N HIS A 11 -8.53 3.29 4.83
CA HIS A 11 -7.99 4.15 3.77
C HIS A 11 -7.25 5.42 4.25
N CYS A 12 -6.58 5.37 5.41
CA CYS A 12 -5.88 6.54 5.96
C CYS A 12 -4.60 6.95 5.20
N GLY A 13 -4.03 6.05 4.39
CA GLY A 13 -2.84 6.33 3.58
C GLY A 13 -1.51 6.38 4.35
N LEU A 14 -1.49 6.10 5.65
CA LEU A 14 -0.26 6.13 6.45
C LEU A 14 0.79 5.14 5.93
N CYS A 15 0.41 3.91 5.61
CA CYS A 15 1.33 2.92 5.04
C CYS A 15 1.95 3.37 3.71
N VAL A 16 1.16 4.01 2.84
CA VAL A 16 1.64 4.56 1.56
C VAL A 16 2.65 5.67 1.78
N LYS A 17 2.39 6.57 2.74
CA LYS A 17 3.29 7.69 3.07
C LYS A 17 4.58 7.22 3.75
N ASP A 18 4.48 6.23 4.64
CA ASP A 18 5.60 5.73 5.46
C ASP A 18 6.50 4.76 4.69
N CYS A 19 6.02 4.21 3.58
CA CYS A 19 6.78 3.33 2.71
C CYS A 19 8.02 4.04 2.15
N SER A 20 9.17 3.85 2.80
CA SER A 20 10.47 4.40 2.38
C SER A 20 10.84 4.12 0.92
N PRO A 21 10.69 2.89 0.39
CA PRO A 21 10.96 2.64 -1.04
C PRO A 21 9.88 3.20 -1.97
N LYS A 22 8.80 3.79 -1.42
CA LYS A 22 7.62 4.24 -2.16
C LYS A 22 7.01 3.14 -3.04
N ALA A 23 7.11 1.90 -2.55
CA ALA A 23 6.60 0.71 -3.22
C ALA A 23 5.10 0.49 -3.01
N LEU A 24 4.43 1.30 -2.18
CA LEU A 24 2.98 1.19 -1.97
C LEU A 24 2.22 2.27 -2.75
N GLN A 25 1.10 1.88 -3.35
CA GLN A 25 0.18 2.77 -4.05
C GLN A 25 -1.26 2.28 -3.91
N PHE A 26 -2.24 3.18 -4.03
CA PHE A 26 -3.64 2.80 -4.07
C PHE A 26 -4.01 2.22 -5.43
N ASN A 27 -4.73 1.08 -5.45
CA ASN A 27 -5.39 0.57 -6.65
C ASN A 27 -6.74 1.27 -6.91
N ASP A 28 -7.46 0.84 -7.94
CA ASP A 28 -8.77 1.39 -8.31
C ASP A 28 -9.83 1.24 -7.19
N GLU A 29 -9.70 0.21 -6.36
CA GLU A 29 -10.55 -0.03 -5.18
C GLU A 29 -10.11 0.79 -3.96
N LYS A 30 -9.13 1.70 -4.10
CA LYS A 30 -8.50 2.47 -3.02
C LYS A 30 -7.87 1.60 -1.93
N ILE A 31 -7.45 0.40 -2.26
CA ILE A 31 -6.66 -0.48 -1.37
C ILE A 31 -5.18 -0.29 -1.68
N PRO A 32 -4.31 -0.10 -0.65
CA PRO A 32 -2.87 -0.10 -0.87
C PRO A 32 -2.38 -1.45 -1.40
N VAL A 33 -1.66 -1.42 -2.52
CA VAL A 33 -1.01 -2.58 -3.15
C VAL A 33 0.48 -2.30 -3.32
N ILE A 34 1.26 -3.38 -3.39
CA ILE A 34 2.70 -3.31 -3.65
C ILE A 34 2.94 -3.19 -5.15
N ASP A 35 3.77 -2.22 -5.53
CA ASP A 35 4.42 -2.12 -6.82
C ASP A 35 5.81 -2.78 -6.73
N GLU A 36 5.88 -4.05 -7.11
CA GLU A 36 7.10 -4.87 -7.00
C GLU A 36 8.30 -4.28 -7.77
N LYS A 37 8.04 -3.44 -8.78
CA LYS A 37 9.09 -2.79 -9.58
C LYS A 37 9.85 -1.71 -8.81
N LYS A 38 9.28 -1.22 -7.70
CA LYS A 38 9.85 -0.18 -6.85
C LYS A 38 10.56 -0.74 -5.61
N MET A 39 10.63 -2.06 -5.46
CA MET A 39 11.35 -2.73 -4.36
C MET A 39 12.86 -2.89 -4.64
N LEU A 40 13.41 -2.12 -5.59
CA LEU A 40 14.83 -2.10 -5.97
C LEU A 40 15.61 -1.03 -5.22
#